data_AF-A0A7X0Y676-F1
#
_entry.id   AF-A0A7X0Y676-F1
#
_cell.length_a   1.000
_cell.length_b   1.000
_cell.length_c   1.000
_cell.angle_alpha   90.00
_cell.angle_beta   90.00
_cell.angle_gamma   90.00
#
_symmetry.space_group_name_H-M   'P 1'
#
loop_
_entity.id
_entity.type
_entity.pdbx_description
1 polymer ?
#
loop_
_entity_poly.entity_id
_entity_poly.type
_entity_poly.pdbx_seq_one_letter_code
_entity_poly.pdbx_strand_id
1 'polypeptide(L)'
;MNTAKILEVVKKSLLAKAFQWKGVSKENEKDLLHFLRQTGCTDLYKFTLTEHGLSIETLEGPMRVDTGAYIICGNANEYWAIREDIFLSTYTILDGLSAATATMKKYLAITETMDDEEGWLLIDAFSLDEARHIALGHSNTLDLVTIDEIAVNDESGVSHSFILNE
;
A
#
# COMPACT_ATOMS: atom_id res chain seq x y z
N MET A 1 38.33 3.45 11.19
CA MET A 1 37.27 4.46 11.39
C MET A 1 36.08 4.02 10.56
N ASN A 2 34.92 3.82 11.17
CA ASN A 2 33.71 3.43 10.43
C ASN A 2 33.05 4.72 9.94
N THR A 3 33.14 5.01 8.65
CA THR A 3 32.53 6.20 8.04
C THR A 3 31.05 5.92 7.82
N ALA A 4 30.17 6.80 8.29
CA ALA A 4 28.74 6.67 8.04
C ALA A 4 28.45 6.80 6.53
N LYS A 5 27.61 5.90 6.00
CA LYS A 5 27.18 5.92 4.59
C LYS A 5 25.79 6.54 4.52
N ILE A 6 25.63 7.56 3.67
CA ILE A 6 24.32 8.14 3.34
C ILE A 6 23.76 7.36 2.15
N LEU A 7 22.49 6.96 2.24
CA LEU A 7 21.77 6.23 1.19
C LEU A 7 20.45 6.95 0.92
N GLU A 8 20.07 7.02 -0.37
CA GLU A 8 18.72 7.38 -0.79
C GLU A 8 17.90 6.09 -0.92
N VAL A 9 16.71 6.06 -0.34
CA VAL A 9 15.86 4.86 -0.28
C VAL A 9 14.40 5.21 -0.57
N VAL A 10 13.68 4.27 -1.18
CA VAL A 10 12.23 4.35 -1.41
C VAL A 10 11.54 3.36 -0.48
N LYS A 11 10.46 3.80 0.18
CA LYS A 11 9.66 2.92 1.05
C LYS A 11 8.89 1.93 0.17
N LYS A 12 8.97 0.64 0.50
CA LYS A 12 8.17 -0.40 -0.18
C LYS A 12 6.68 -0.12 0.01
N SER A 13 5.89 -0.35 -1.04
CA SER A 13 4.43 -0.30 -0.98
C SER A 13 3.90 -1.26 0.09
N LEU A 14 2.91 -0.80 0.84
CA LEU A 14 2.32 -1.52 1.97
C LEU A 14 0.83 -1.75 1.71
N LEU A 15 0.43 -3.01 1.58
CA LEU A 15 -0.99 -3.38 1.64
C LEU A 15 -1.40 -3.49 3.11
N ALA A 16 -2.11 -2.49 3.61
CA ALA A 16 -2.61 -2.47 4.98
C ALA A 16 -4.12 -2.71 5.03
N LYS A 17 -4.58 -3.31 6.13
CA LYS A 17 -6.01 -3.39 6.46
C LYS A 17 -6.35 -2.25 7.42
N ALA A 18 -7.52 -1.64 7.24
CA ALA A 18 -7.96 -0.51 8.05
C ALA A 18 -9.37 -0.72 8.60
N PHE A 19 -9.61 -0.25 9.81
CA PHE A 19 -10.93 -0.23 10.46
C PHE A 19 -11.21 1.16 11.02
N GLN A 20 -12.36 1.75 10.66
CA GLN A 20 -12.73 3.07 11.17
C GLN A 20 -13.39 2.97 12.54
N TRP A 21 -12.80 3.61 13.55
CA TRP A 21 -13.34 3.65 14.90
C TRP A 21 -14.46 4.70 15.01
N LYS A 22 -15.71 4.26 15.15
CA LYS A 22 -16.89 5.13 15.26
C LYS A 22 -17.29 5.49 16.70
N GLY A 23 -16.41 5.26 17.68
CA GLY A 23 -16.67 5.50 19.09
C GLY A 23 -17.24 4.30 19.83
N VAL A 24 -17.51 4.48 21.13
CA VAL A 24 -17.94 3.39 22.02
C VAL A 24 -19.40 3.02 21.73
N SER A 25 -19.60 1.86 21.13
CA SER A 25 -20.92 1.23 20.98
C SER A 25 -20.76 -0.28 20.88
N LYS A 26 -21.81 -1.04 21.23
CA LYS A 26 -21.78 -2.51 21.16
C LYS A 26 -21.53 -3.04 19.74
N GLU A 27 -22.05 -2.33 18.74
CA GLU A 27 -21.88 -2.68 17.33
C GLU A 27 -20.44 -2.43 16.89
N ASN A 28 -19.90 -1.25 17.18
CA ASN A 28 -18.54 -0.88 16.78
C ASN A 28 -17.46 -1.70 17.53
N GLU A 29 -17.73 -2.11 18.78
CA GLU A 29 -16.90 -3.07 19.52
C GLU A 29 -16.90 -4.45 18.85
N LYS A 30 -18.07 -4.94 18.43
CA LYS A 30 -18.19 -6.22 17.74
C LYS A 30 -17.46 -6.19 16.39
N ASP A 31 -17.57 -5.09 15.65
CA ASP A 31 -16.89 -4.91 14.38
C ASP A 31 -15.37 -4.81 14.56
N LEU A 32 -14.90 -4.13 15.62
CA LEU A 32 -13.48 -4.12 16.01
C LEU A 32 -12.99 -5.56 16.28
N LEU A 33 -13.71 -6.33 17.09
CA LEU A 33 -13.34 -7.73 17.36
C LEU A 33 -13.33 -8.59 16.10
N HIS A 34 -14.24 -8.33 15.15
CA HIS A 34 -14.24 -9.00 13.86
C HIS A 34 -13.00 -8.64 13.03
N PHE A 35 -12.68 -7.36 12.94
CA PHE A 35 -11.47 -6.87 12.28
C PHE A 35 -10.20 -7.50 12.86
N LEU A 36 -10.05 -7.51 14.19
CA LEU A 36 -8.89 -8.12 14.86
C LEU A 36 -8.75 -9.62 14.57
N ARG A 37 -9.86 -10.35 14.43
CA ARG A 37 -9.82 -11.75 14.00
C ARG A 37 -9.38 -11.89 12.54
N GLN A 38 -9.86 -11.03 11.65
CA GLN A 38 -9.49 -11.04 10.23
C GLN A 38 -8.04 -10.63 9.97
N THR A 39 -7.44 -9.84 10.86
CA THR A 39 -6.00 -9.48 10.80
C THR A 39 -5.11 -10.52 11.46
N GLY A 40 -5.68 -11.53 12.12
CA GLY A 40 -4.90 -12.54 12.85
C GLY A 40 -4.29 -12.02 14.14
N CYS A 41 -4.90 -10.98 14.75
CA CYS A 41 -4.47 -10.47 16.04
C CYS A 41 -4.63 -11.54 17.12
N THR A 42 -3.52 -12.08 17.62
CA THR A 42 -3.50 -13.07 18.70
C THR A 42 -3.41 -12.43 20.09
N ASP A 43 -2.92 -11.19 20.17
CA ASP A 43 -2.73 -10.45 21.41
C ASP A 43 -3.76 -9.31 21.52
N LEU A 44 -4.91 -9.63 22.11
CA LEU A 44 -5.98 -8.65 22.32
C LEU A 44 -5.65 -7.64 23.42
N TYR A 45 -4.63 -7.87 24.26
CA TYR A 45 -4.22 -6.90 25.28
C TYR A 45 -3.66 -5.62 24.69
N LYS A 46 -3.30 -5.65 23.39
CA LYS A 46 -2.98 -4.45 22.62
C LYS A 46 -4.15 -3.47 22.50
N PHE A 47 -5.37 -3.86 22.84
CA PHE A 47 -6.57 -3.02 22.70
C PHE A 47 -7.26 -2.89 24.05
N THR A 48 -7.30 -1.67 24.57
CA THR A 48 -8.01 -1.34 25.81
C THR A 48 -9.23 -0.51 25.47
N LEU A 49 -10.41 -1.12 25.55
CA LEU A 49 -11.70 -0.45 25.38
C LEU A 49 -12.26 -0.09 26.76
N THR A 50 -12.61 1.18 26.94
CA THR A 50 -13.24 1.70 28.16
C THR A 50 -14.48 2.53 27.79
N GLU A 51 -15.24 2.95 28.79
CA GLU A 51 -16.34 3.90 28.59
C GLU A 51 -15.88 5.26 28.01
N HIS A 52 -14.58 5.58 28.13
CA HIS A 52 -14.00 6.84 27.65
C HIS A 52 -13.40 6.75 26.23
N GLY A 53 -13.39 5.55 25.63
CA GLY A 53 -12.87 5.32 24.30
C GLY A 53 -11.93 4.12 24.20
N LEU A 54 -11.20 4.08 23.09
CA LEU A 54 -10.28 3.02 22.74
C LEU A 54 -8.83 3.52 22.84
N SER A 55 -7.97 2.69 23.43
CA SER A 55 -6.51 2.85 23.41
C SER A 55 -5.87 1.62 22.78
N ILE A 56 -4.82 1.81 22.00
CA ILE A 56 -4.07 0.73 21.35
C ILE A 56 -2.58 0.79 21.74
N GLU A 57 -1.95 -0.35 21.95
CA GLU A 57 -0.50 -0.44 22.15
C GLU A 57 0.22 -0.40 20.80
N THR A 58 1.02 0.65 20.57
CA THR A 58 1.83 0.85 19.37
C THR A 58 3.32 0.60 19.67
N LEU A 59 4.18 0.69 18.65
CA LEU A 59 5.64 0.57 18.86
C LEU A 59 6.20 1.77 19.65
N GLU A 60 5.51 2.90 19.60
CA GLU A 60 5.84 4.15 20.28
C GLU A 60 5.18 4.25 21.67
N GLY A 61 4.37 3.25 22.06
CA GLY A 61 3.64 3.19 23.31
C GLY A 61 2.11 3.27 23.15
N PRO A 62 1.37 3.43 24.25
CA PRO A 62 -0.09 3.47 24.22
C PRO A 62 -0.59 4.72 23.49
N MET A 63 -1.55 4.53 22.58
CA MET A 63 -2.13 5.57 21.74
C MET A 63 -3.65 5.56 21.88
N ARG A 64 -4.24 6.71 22.21
CA ARG A 64 -5.69 6.90 22.18
C ARG A 64 -6.18 6.98 20.73
N VAL A 65 -7.30 6.31 20.45
CA VAL A 65 -7.98 6.37 19.16
C VAL A 65 -9.18 7.32 19.24
N ASP A 66 -9.10 8.42 18.51
CA ASP A 66 -10.20 9.37 18.41
C ASP A 66 -11.35 8.81 17.56
N THR A 67 -12.58 9.26 17.83
CA THR A 67 -13.74 8.89 17.01
C THR A 67 -13.59 9.44 15.59
N GLY A 68 -13.83 8.61 14.59
CA GLY A 68 -13.61 8.88 13.17
C GLY A 68 -12.23 8.44 12.66
N ALA A 69 -11.26 8.21 13.53
CA ALA A 69 -9.93 7.74 13.14
C ALA A 69 -9.96 6.31 12.60
N TYR A 70 -8.98 5.99 11.74
CA TYR A 70 -8.74 4.64 11.26
C TYR A 70 -7.67 3.96 12.10
N ILE A 71 -7.92 2.71 12.47
CA ILE A 71 -6.95 1.78 13.03
C ILE A 71 -6.37 0.98 11.87
N ILE A 72 -5.07 1.05 11.68
CA ILE A 72 -4.37 0.35 10.61
C ILE A 72 -3.66 -0.87 11.17
N CYS A 73 -3.68 -1.98 10.43
CA CYS A 73 -2.87 -3.16 10.68
C CYS A 73 -1.82 -3.28 9.58
N GLY A 74 -0.54 -3.23 9.96
CA GLY A 74 0.59 -3.44 9.06
C GLY A 74 0.97 -4.92 8.90
N ASN A 75 2.13 -5.16 8.27
CA ASN A 75 2.56 -6.50 7.82
C ASN A 75 3.16 -7.37 8.94
N ALA A 76 3.60 -6.77 10.04
CA ALA A 76 4.21 -7.42 11.20
C ALA A 76 3.24 -7.45 12.41
N ASN A 77 1.93 -7.36 12.16
CA ASN A 77 0.89 -7.34 13.20
C ASN A 77 1.06 -6.17 14.19
N GLU A 78 1.59 -5.06 13.68
CA GLU A 78 1.67 -3.75 14.28
C GLU A 78 0.41 -2.93 13.97
N TYR A 79 -0.02 -2.14 14.96
CA TYR A 79 -1.22 -1.32 14.87
C TYR A 79 -0.92 0.12 15.20
N TRP A 80 -1.58 1.04 14.50
CA TRP A 80 -1.54 2.47 14.81
C TRP A 80 -2.86 3.11 14.42
N ALA A 81 -3.15 4.25 15.04
CA ALA A 81 -4.33 5.06 14.72
C ALA A 81 -3.92 6.26 13.88
N ILE A 82 -4.76 6.61 12.93
CA ILE A 82 -4.54 7.74 12.03
C ILE A 82 -5.86 8.49 11.83
N ARG A 83 -5.80 9.81 11.86
CA ARG A 83 -6.98 10.66 11.65
C ARG A 83 -7.49 10.49 10.21
N GLU A 84 -8.80 10.59 10.02
CA GLU A 84 -9.48 10.33 8.74
C GLU A 84 -8.94 11.17 7.57
N ASP A 85 -8.76 12.47 7.76
CA ASP A 85 -8.17 13.37 6.76
C ASP A 85 -6.77 12.91 6.32
N ILE A 86 -5.92 12.54 7.28
CA ILE A 86 -4.58 12.04 6.99
C ILE A 86 -4.68 10.68 6.28
N PHE A 87 -5.55 9.79 6.74
CA PHE A 87 -5.76 8.48 6.11
C PHE A 87 -6.13 8.61 4.63
N LEU A 88 -7.15 9.40 4.33
CA LEU A 88 -7.65 9.59 2.96
C LEU A 88 -6.61 10.27 2.04
N SER A 89 -5.72 11.10 2.62
CA SER A 89 -4.61 11.70 1.86
C SER A 89 -3.40 10.76 1.67
N THR A 90 -3.27 9.74 2.51
CA THR A 90 -2.09 8.85 2.53
C THR A 90 -2.34 7.54 1.79
N TYR A 91 -3.57 7.04 1.81
CA TYR A 91 -3.91 5.71 1.32
C TYR A 91 -4.91 5.75 0.17
N THR A 92 -4.63 4.94 -0.85
CA THR A 92 -5.62 4.59 -1.87
C THR A 92 -6.51 3.47 -1.34
N ILE A 93 -7.82 3.71 -1.27
CA ILE A 93 -8.80 2.70 -0.85
C ILE A 93 -9.10 1.78 -2.04
N LEU A 94 -8.91 0.48 -1.85
CA LEU A 94 -9.21 -0.54 -2.85
C LEU A 94 -10.66 -1.03 -2.65
N ASP A 95 -11.63 -0.34 -3.21
CA ASP A 95 -13.04 -0.77 -3.16
C ASP A 95 -13.26 -1.96 -4.12
N GLY A 96 -13.74 -3.10 -3.59
CA GLY A 96 -14.30 -4.20 -4.40
C GLY A 96 -13.31 -5.22 -4.98
N LEU A 97 -12.00 -5.08 -4.77
CA LEU A 97 -11.04 -6.17 -4.97
C LEU A 97 -10.93 -6.95 -3.67
N SER A 98 -11.41 -8.20 -3.67
CA SER A 98 -11.07 -9.15 -2.62
C SER A 98 -9.56 -9.09 -2.37
N ALA A 99 -9.13 -8.92 -1.11
CA ALA A 99 -7.72 -8.98 -0.73
C ALA A 99 -7.06 -10.32 -1.13
N ALA A 100 -7.85 -11.33 -1.52
CA ALA A 100 -7.35 -12.59 -2.09
C ALA A 100 -7.06 -12.52 -3.61
N THR A 101 -7.42 -11.45 -4.32
CA THR A 101 -7.21 -11.27 -5.77
C THR A 101 -6.44 -10.00 -6.14
N ALA A 102 -6.17 -9.10 -5.18
CA ALA A 102 -5.29 -7.96 -5.41
C ALA A 102 -3.82 -8.43 -5.43
N THR A 103 -3.43 -9.15 -6.47
CA THR A 103 -2.02 -9.40 -6.76
C THR A 103 -1.46 -8.16 -7.44
N MET A 104 -0.34 -7.66 -6.93
CA MET A 104 0.42 -6.59 -7.57
C MET A 104 0.81 -7.09 -8.97
N LYS A 105 0.45 -6.33 -10.00
CA LYS A 105 0.74 -6.61 -11.40
C LYS A 105 1.85 -5.71 -11.90
N LYS A 106 2.50 -6.14 -12.97
CA LYS A 106 3.48 -5.35 -13.68
C LYS A 106 2.84 -4.64 -14.87
N TYR A 107 3.18 -3.38 -15.05
CA TYR A 107 2.76 -2.56 -16.17
C TYR A 107 3.99 -1.96 -16.83
N LEU A 108 3.94 -1.81 -18.16
CA LEU A 108 4.94 -1.05 -18.92
C LEU A 108 4.30 0.23 -19.40
N ALA A 109 4.84 1.36 -18.99
CA ALA A 109 4.52 2.64 -19.57
C ALA A 109 5.57 2.97 -20.65
N ILE A 110 5.10 3.27 -21.85
CA ILE A 110 5.91 3.82 -22.92
C ILE A 110 5.79 5.34 -22.82
N THR A 111 6.93 6.01 -22.77
CA THR A 111 7.04 7.43 -22.47
C THR A 111 7.87 8.12 -23.53
N GLU A 112 7.59 9.39 -23.77
CA GLU A 112 8.41 10.23 -24.65
C GLU A 112 9.25 11.16 -23.77
N THR A 113 10.56 11.13 -23.97
CA THR A 113 11.48 12.06 -23.32
C THR A 113 11.48 13.40 -24.03
N MET A 114 12.09 14.43 -23.43
CA MET A 114 12.18 15.77 -24.04
C MET A 114 12.99 15.79 -25.35
N ASP A 115 13.75 14.74 -25.63
CA ASP A 115 14.60 14.60 -26.82
C ASP A 115 13.95 13.71 -27.90
N ASP A 116 12.62 13.48 -27.83
CA ASP A 116 11.85 12.58 -28.70
C ASP A 116 12.36 11.12 -28.68
N GLU A 117 13.12 10.74 -27.64
CA GLU A 117 13.54 9.36 -27.42
C GLU A 117 12.46 8.60 -26.63
N GLU A 118 12.15 7.38 -27.09
CA GLU A 118 11.22 6.46 -26.43
C GLU A 118 11.85 5.90 -25.14
N GLY A 119 11.24 6.19 -24.00
CA GLY A 119 11.65 5.73 -22.68
C GLY A 119 10.63 4.77 -22.09
N TRP A 120 11.08 3.72 -21.39
CA TRP A 120 10.20 2.68 -20.86
C TRP A 120 10.23 2.68 -19.33
N LEU A 121 9.07 2.67 -18.68
CA LEU A 121 8.94 2.61 -17.22
C LEU A 121 8.20 1.33 -16.81
N LEU A 122 8.86 0.51 -16.01
CA LEU A 122 8.25 -0.65 -15.39
C LEU A 122 7.59 -0.24 -14.06
N ILE A 123 6.30 -0.52 -13.93
CA ILE A 123 5.47 -0.07 -12.81
C ILE A 123 4.85 -1.29 -12.14
N ASP A 124 5.07 -1.43 -10.82
CA ASP A 124 4.33 -2.37 -9.98
C ASP A 124 3.07 -1.66 -9.43
N ALA A 125 1.87 -2.15 -9.76
CA ALA A 125 0.61 -1.55 -9.31
C ALA A 125 -0.48 -2.61 -9.10
N PHE A 126 -1.47 -2.30 -8.28
CA PHE A 126 -2.64 -3.17 -8.03
C PHE A 126 -3.72 -3.02 -9.11
N SER A 127 -3.66 -1.95 -9.91
CA SER A 127 -4.60 -1.67 -10.99
C SER A 127 -3.98 -0.86 -12.12
N LEU A 128 -4.64 -0.86 -13.29
CA LEU A 128 -4.23 -0.05 -14.44
C LEU A 128 -4.31 1.45 -14.12
N ASP A 129 -5.32 1.88 -13.36
CA ASP A 129 -5.50 3.29 -13.00
C ASP A 129 -4.39 3.79 -12.07
N GLU A 130 -3.97 2.97 -11.11
CA GLU A 130 -2.81 3.26 -10.26
C GLU A 130 -1.53 3.34 -11.09
N ALA A 131 -1.32 2.38 -12.01
CA ALA A 131 -0.18 2.42 -12.91
C ALA A 131 -0.18 3.68 -13.79
N ARG A 132 -1.33 4.13 -14.30
CA ARG A 132 -1.46 5.40 -15.04
C ARG A 132 -1.07 6.59 -14.20
N HIS A 133 -1.53 6.63 -12.94
CA HIS A 133 -1.21 7.73 -12.04
C HIS A 133 0.30 7.83 -11.77
N ILE A 134 0.96 6.68 -11.57
CA ILE A 134 2.41 6.61 -11.39
C ILE A 134 3.14 7.07 -12.67
N ALA A 135 2.71 6.59 -13.84
CA ALA A 135 3.33 6.93 -15.12
C ALA A 135 3.28 8.44 -15.43
N LEU A 136 2.11 9.06 -15.24
CA LEU A 136 1.90 10.50 -15.45
C LEU A 136 2.71 11.38 -14.49
N GLY A 137 3.10 10.86 -13.31
CA GLY A 137 3.96 11.56 -12.37
C GLY A 137 5.43 11.64 -12.80
N HIS A 138 5.87 10.75 -13.71
CA HIS A 138 7.27 10.63 -14.10
C HIS A 138 7.60 11.23 -15.48
N SER A 139 6.65 11.27 -16.43
CA SER A 139 6.92 11.70 -17.81
C SER A 139 5.63 11.87 -18.65
N ASN A 140 5.78 12.36 -19.89
CA ASN A 140 4.73 12.29 -20.90
C ASN A 140 4.52 10.83 -21.34
N THR A 141 3.58 10.15 -20.68
CA THR A 141 3.23 8.76 -21.02
C THR A 141 2.42 8.74 -22.31
N LEU A 142 2.90 7.99 -23.30
CA LEU A 142 2.24 7.78 -24.59
C LEU A 142 1.23 6.64 -24.51
N ASP A 143 1.63 5.53 -23.87
CA ASP A 143 0.81 4.33 -23.76
C ASP A 143 1.14 3.54 -22.48
N LEU A 144 0.18 2.72 -22.05
CA LEU A 144 0.33 1.87 -20.86
C LEU A 144 -0.28 0.49 -21.11
N VAL A 145 0.56 -0.53 -21.00
CA VAL A 145 0.19 -1.94 -21.24
C VAL A 145 0.46 -2.78 -20.00
N THR A 146 -0.39 -3.78 -19.74
CA THR A 146 -0.19 -4.74 -18.65
C THR A 146 0.75 -5.86 -19.13
N ILE A 147 1.72 -6.26 -18.30
CA ILE A 147 2.63 -7.38 -18.61
C ILE A 147 2.44 -8.49 -17.55
N ASP A 148 2.32 -9.73 -18.01
CA ASP A 148 2.25 -10.90 -17.11
C ASP A 148 3.63 -11.46 -16.75
N GLU A 149 4.57 -11.48 -17.69
CA GLU A 149 5.90 -12.05 -17.49
C GLU A 149 7.00 -11.22 -18.16
N ILE A 150 8.11 -11.03 -17.44
CA ILE A 150 9.32 -10.39 -17.96
C ILE A 150 10.40 -11.47 -18.05
N ALA A 151 10.71 -11.90 -19.27
CA ALA A 151 11.84 -12.77 -19.53
C ALA A 151 13.08 -11.91 -19.76
N VAL A 152 13.95 -11.81 -18.76
CA VAL A 152 15.26 -11.15 -18.91
C VAL A 152 16.23 -12.20 -19.47
N ASN A 153 16.79 -11.95 -20.66
CA ASN A 153 17.88 -12.74 -21.19
C ASN A 153 19.19 -11.95 -20.99
N ASP A 154 20.02 -12.40 -20.05
CA ASP A 154 21.25 -11.71 -19.61
C ASP A 154 22.43 -11.88 -20.59
N GLU A 155 22.18 -12.36 -21.81
CA GLU A 155 23.22 -12.45 -22.84
C GLU A 155 23.56 -11.06 -23.41
N SER A 156 24.84 -10.71 -23.31
CA SER A 156 25.38 -9.46 -23.86
C SER A 156 25.07 -9.34 -25.35
N GLY A 157 24.29 -8.32 -25.72
CA GLY A 157 23.88 -8.05 -27.11
C GLY A 157 22.50 -8.58 -27.51
N VAL A 158 21.70 -9.12 -26.59
CA VAL A 158 20.35 -9.61 -26.87
C VAL A 158 19.28 -8.58 -26.50
N SER A 159 18.31 -8.40 -27.39
CA SER A 159 17.12 -7.56 -27.20
C SER A 159 16.20 -8.14 -26.12
N HIS A 160 15.78 -7.31 -25.17
CA HIS A 160 14.77 -7.67 -24.18
C HIS A 160 13.41 -7.80 -24.89
N SER A 161 12.76 -8.96 -24.74
CA SER A 161 11.45 -9.22 -25.34
C SER A 161 10.40 -9.25 -24.23
N PHE A 162 9.33 -8.48 -24.40
CA PHE A 162 8.19 -8.44 -23.48
C PHE A 162 7.05 -9.21 -24.13
N ILE A 163 6.46 -10.16 -23.40
CA ILE A 163 5.22 -10.80 -23.84
C ILE A 163 4.09 -9.91 -23.35
N LEU A 164 3.56 -9.09 -24.25
CA LEU A 164 2.37 -8.29 -24.00
C LEU A 164 1.14 -9.19 -24.12
N ASN A 165 0.21 -9.08 -23.18
CA ASN A 165 -1.10 -9.68 -23.34
C ASN A 165 -1.92 -8.85 -24.33
N GLU A 166 -2.37 -9.47 -25.42
CA GLU A 166 -3.42 -8.92 -26.29
C GLU A 166 -4.81 -9.10 -25.68
#